data_AF-A0A3M1DI35-F1
#
_entry.id   AF-A0A3M1DI35-F1
#
_cell.length_a   1.000
_cell.length_b   1.000
_cell.length_c   1.000
_cell.angle_alpha   90.00
_cell.angle_beta   90.00
_cell.angle_gamma   90.00
#
_symmetry.space_group_name_H-M   'P 1'
#
loop_
_entity.id
_entity.type
_entity.pdbx_description
1 polymer ?
#
loop_
_entity_poly.entity_id
_entity_poly.type
_entity_poly.pdbx_seq_one_letter_code
_entity_poly.pdbx_strand_id
1 'polypeptide(L)'
;MREHVSWITDDREAATEKAKRLVRAAVFRVPYQAPLEPRREPVTKAALVVGGGIAGIQAALSIADAGYPVYLVEREPSIGGRMAQLDKTFPTLDCST
;
A
#
# COMPACT_ATOMS: atom_id res chain seq x y z
N MET A 1 -19.09 1.22 -11.75
CA MET A 1 -19.31 2.60 -12.26
C MET A 1 -19.49 3.54 -11.08
N ARG A 2 -18.41 3.88 -10.36
CA ARG A 2 -18.51 4.56 -9.06
C ARG A 2 -17.63 5.81 -9.02
N GLU A 3 -16.31 5.63 -8.94
CA GLU A 3 -15.31 6.69 -8.81
C GLU A 3 -15.39 7.70 -9.95
N HIS A 4 -15.68 7.25 -11.17
CA HIS A 4 -15.78 8.10 -12.36
C HIS A 4 -17.22 8.40 -12.79
N VAL A 5 -18.24 7.97 -12.03
CA VAL A 5 -19.65 8.16 -12.40
C VAL A 5 -20.48 8.60 -11.20
N SER A 6 -20.94 7.66 -10.36
CA SER A 6 -21.95 7.96 -9.34
C SER A 6 -21.48 8.85 -8.19
N TRP A 7 -20.17 8.94 -7.95
CA TRP A 7 -19.62 9.76 -6.86
C TRP A 7 -19.26 11.19 -7.26
N ILE A 8 -19.24 11.49 -8.56
CA ILE A 8 -18.75 12.77 -9.10
C ILE A 8 -19.75 13.44 -10.05
N THR A 9 -20.95 12.87 -10.18
CA THR A 9 -21.99 13.38 -11.07
C THR A 9 -23.31 13.29 -10.32
N ASP A 10 -23.76 14.42 -9.80
CA ASP A 10 -24.96 14.51 -8.96
C ASP A 10 -26.23 14.28 -9.77
N ASP A 11 -26.27 14.72 -11.03
CA ASP A 11 -27.38 14.45 -11.93
C ASP A 11 -27.42 12.95 -12.30
N ARG A 12 -28.46 12.29 -11.81
CA ARG A 12 -28.71 10.86 -12.01
C ARG A 12 -28.88 10.50 -13.48
N GLU A 13 -29.52 11.33 -14.28
CA GLU A 13 -29.76 11.03 -15.69
C GLU A 13 -28.45 11.11 -16.48
N ALA A 14 -27.70 12.20 -16.31
CA ALA A 14 -26.36 12.36 -16.89
C ALA A 14 -25.40 11.25 -16.44
N ALA A 15 -25.42 10.87 -15.15
CA ALA A 15 -24.62 9.77 -14.62
C ALA A 15 -25.00 8.43 -15.26
N THR A 16 -26.29 8.20 -15.49
CA THR A 16 -26.80 6.97 -16.13
C THR A 16 -26.35 6.87 -17.58
N GLU A 17 -26.44 7.96 -18.35
CA GLU A 17 -25.98 7.98 -19.74
C GLU A 17 -24.47 7.80 -19.85
N LYS A 18 -23.70 8.44 -18.96
CA LYS A 18 -22.25 8.21 -18.85
C LYS A 18 -21.92 6.75 -18.54
N ALA A 19 -22.63 6.12 -17.59
CA ALA A 19 -22.45 4.72 -17.26
C ALA A 19 -22.70 3.81 -18.47
N LYS A 20 -23.82 4.01 -19.18
CA LYS A 20 -24.14 3.26 -20.40
C LYS A 20 -23.03 3.38 -21.44
N ARG A 21 -22.50 4.58 -21.65
CA ARG A 21 -21.40 4.81 -22.60
C ARG A 21 -20.12 4.09 -22.22
N LEU A 22 -19.74 4.11 -20.94
CA LEU A 22 -18.56 3.42 -20.45
C LEU A 22 -18.70 1.89 -20.56
N VAL A 23 -19.86 1.34 -20.24
CA VAL A 23 -20.15 -0.10 -20.45
C VAL A 23 -20.05 -0.45 -21.93
N ARG A 24 -20.68 0.35 -22.81
CA ARG A 24 -20.62 0.13 -24.26
C ARG A 24 -19.18 0.13 -24.77
N ALA A 25 -18.36 1.10 -24.34
CA ALA A 25 -16.95 1.17 -24.73
C ALA A 25 -16.14 -0.03 -24.21
N ALA A 26 -16.40 -0.47 -22.97
CA ALA A 26 -15.75 -1.64 -22.40
C ALA A 26 -16.09 -2.92 -23.17
N VAL A 27 -17.38 -3.14 -23.47
CA VAL A 27 -17.85 -4.28 -24.29
C VAL A 27 -17.26 -4.22 -25.70
N PHE A 28 -17.24 -3.03 -26.31
CA PHE A 28 -16.66 -2.83 -27.65
C PHE A 28 -15.17 -3.20 -27.72
N ARG A 29 -14.42 -3.01 -26.62
CA ARG A 29 -12.99 -3.37 -26.55
C ARG A 29 -12.75 -4.88 -26.48
N VAL A 30 -13.70 -5.68 -25.97
CA VAL A 30 -13.54 -7.14 -25.74
C VAL A 30 -13.01 -7.90 -26.98
N PRO A 31 -13.58 -7.78 -28.19
CA PRO A 31 -13.11 -8.53 -29.35
C PRO A 31 -11.69 -8.15 -29.81
N TYR A 32 -11.13 -7.03 -29.34
CA TYR A 32 -9.78 -6.58 -29.69
C TYR A 32 -8.73 -6.97 -28.63
N GLN A 33 -9.11 -7.72 -27.60
CA GLN A 33 -8.16 -8.22 -26.61
C GLN A 33 -7.48 -9.49 -27.10
N ALA A 34 -6.17 -9.58 -26.89
CA ALA A 34 -5.42 -10.82 -27.04
C ALA A 34 -5.38 -11.57 -25.69
N PRO A 35 -5.34 -12.91 -25.69
CA PRO A 35 -5.10 -13.68 -24.48
C PRO A 35 -3.75 -13.29 -23.86
N LEU A 36 -3.72 -13.16 -22.54
CA LEU A 36 -2.52 -12.90 -21.77
C LEU A 36 -2.20 -14.10 -20.90
N GLU A 37 -0.93 -14.45 -20.82
CA GLU A 37 -0.44 -15.49 -19.92
C GLU A 37 0.07 -14.86 -18.62
N PRO A 38 -0.31 -15.37 -17.44
CA PRO A 38 0.24 -14.90 -16.17
C PRO A 38 1.76 -15.14 -16.13
N ARG A 39 2.53 -14.06 -15.97
CA ARG A 39 3.97 -14.16 -15.79
C ARG A 39 4.30 -14.66 -14.39
N ARG A 40 5.10 -15.72 -14.30
CA ARG A 40 5.67 -16.20 -13.03
C ARG A 40 7.11 -15.72 -12.94
N GLU A 41 7.42 -14.99 -11.88
CA GLU A 41 8.77 -14.51 -11.60
C GLU A 41 9.23 -15.05 -10.25
N PRO A 42 10.51 -15.43 -10.12
CA PRO A 42 11.05 -15.83 -8.83
C PRO A 42 11.02 -14.64 -7.87
N VAL A 43 10.54 -14.87 -6.66
CA VAL A 43 10.56 -13.87 -5.59
C VAL A 43 11.74 -14.16 -4.68
N THR A 44 12.66 -13.19 -4.55
CA THR A 44 13.70 -13.26 -3.52
C THR A 44 13.05 -13.29 -2.16
N LYS A 45 13.30 -14.34 -1.38
CA LYS A 45 12.75 -14.53 -0.04
C LYS A 45 13.47 -13.66 1.00
N ALA A 46 13.49 -12.34 0.79
CA ALA A 46 14.06 -11.36 1.69
C ALA A 46 13.26 -10.05 1.58
N ALA A 47 13.28 -9.24 2.63
CA ALA A 47 12.60 -7.95 2.66
C ALA A 47 13.59 -6.80 2.86
N LEU A 48 13.26 -5.62 2.32
CA LEU A 48 13.91 -4.35 2.60
C LEU A 48 12.91 -3.45 3.32
N VAL A 49 13.26 -3.00 4.51
CA VAL A 49 12.50 -2.03 5.29
C VAL A 49 13.24 -0.69 5.24
N VAL A 50 12.54 0.36 4.82
CA VAL A 50 13.10 1.72 4.74
C VAL A 50 12.49 2.57 5.85
N GLY A 51 13.36 3.08 6.73
CA GLY A 51 13.00 3.82 7.94
C GLY A 51 13.06 2.94 9.19
N GLY A 52 13.99 3.24 10.08
CA GLY A 52 14.21 2.62 11.39
C GLY A 52 13.39 3.26 12.52
N GLY A 53 12.21 3.82 12.24
CA GLY A 53 11.27 4.22 13.30
C GLY A 53 10.55 3.00 13.91
N ILE A 54 9.72 3.21 14.93
CA ILE A 54 8.99 2.13 15.64
C ILE A 54 8.24 1.18 14.69
N ALA A 55 7.56 1.71 13.67
CA ALA A 55 6.85 0.91 12.69
C ALA A 55 7.79 0.05 11.82
N GLY A 56 8.93 0.60 11.40
CA GLY A 56 9.91 -0.12 10.60
C GLY A 56 10.65 -1.19 11.40
N ILE A 57 11.01 -0.89 12.65
CA ILE A 57 11.60 -1.86 13.57
C ILE A 57 10.64 -3.03 13.78
N GLN A 58 9.36 -2.75 14.08
CA GLN A 58 8.37 -3.80 14.28
C GLN A 58 8.14 -4.65 13.03
N ALA A 59 8.06 -4.02 11.85
CA ALA A 59 7.94 -4.73 10.58
C ALA A 59 9.14 -5.63 10.32
N ALA A 60 10.36 -5.13 10.57
CA ALA A 60 11.59 -5.89 10.39
C ALA A 60 11.66 -7.10 11.34
N LEU A 61 11.34 -6.91 12.62
CA LEU A 61 11.28 -8.00 13.60
C LEU A 61 10.25 -9.05 13.21
N SER A 62 9.03 -8.65 12.84
CA SER A 62 7.97 -9.60 12.46
C SER A 62 8.35 -10.46 11.25
N ILE A 63 9.05 -9.89 10.27
CA ILE A 63 9.52 -10.61 9.09
C ILE A 63 10.71 -11.52 9.42
N ALA A 64 11.62 -11.05 10.28
CA ALA A 64 12.76 -11.84 10.75
C ALA A 64 12.31 -13.04 11.61
N ASP A 65 11.34 -12.85 12.50
CA ASP A 65 10.74 -13.90 13.34
C ASP A 65 10.03 -14.96 12.48
N ALA A 66 9.51 -14.57 11.32
CA ALA A 66 8.96 -15.49 10.32
C ALA A 66 10.04 -16.24 9.52
N GLY A 67 11.33 -16.00 9.79
CA GLY A 67 12.47 -16.72 9.21
C GLY A 67 13.00 -16.14 7.89
N TYR A 68 12.64 -14.90 7.54
CA TYR A 68 13.12 -14.26 6.31
C TYR A 68 14.23 -13.24 6.60
N PRO A 69 15.30 -13.18 5.79
CA PRO A 69 16.29 -12.10 5.84
C PRO A 69 15.64 -10.74 5.64
N VAL A 70 16.03 -9.77 6.48
CA VAL A 70 15.56 -8.39 6.39
C VAL A 70 16.75 -7.43 6.37
N TYR A 71 16.71 -6.48 5.45
CA TYR A 71 17.59 -5.34 5.42
C TYR A 71 16.82 -4.13 5.96
N LEU A 72 17.29 -3.50 7.03
CA LEU A 72 16.71 -2.26 7.55
C LEU A 72 17.63 -1.08 7.20
N VAL A 73 17.12 -0.11 6.46
CA VAL A 73 17.87 1.09 6.05
C VAL A 73 17.26 2.31 6.72
N GLU A 74 18.04 2.99 7.53
CA GLU A 74 17.71 4.27 8.15
C GLU A 74 18.60 5.37 7.57
N ARG A 75 18.02 6.56 7.39
CA ARG A 75 18.72 7.74 6.87
C ARG A 75 19.62 8.37 7.92
N GLU A 76 19.13 8.45 9.15
CA GLU A 76 19.85 9.03 10.28
C GLU A 76 20.88 8.04 10.86
N PRO A 77 21.89 8.52 11.61
CA PRO A 77 22.89 7.64 12.24
C PRO A 77 22.32 6.66 13.29
N SER A 78 21.09 6.91 13.77
CA SER A 78 20.43 6.10 14.78
C SER A 78 19.00 5.73 14.39
N ILE A 79 18.56 4.57 14.87
CA ILE A 79 17.18 4.09 14.76
C ILE A 79 16.33 4.61 15.94
N GLY A 80 15.02 4.36 15.88
CA GLY A 80 14.02 4.80 16.87
C GLY A 80 13.08 5.89 16.33
N GLY A 81 13.50 6.60 15.28
CA GLY A 81 12.71 7.66 14.64
C GLY A 81 12.27 8.73 15.65
N ARG A 82 11.04 9.23 15.50
CA ARG A 82 10.50 10.25 16.42
C ARG A 82 10.24 9.71 17.83
N MET A 83 10.02 8.41 18.00
CA MET A 83 9.72 7.82 19.30
C MET A 83 10.89 7.98 20.26
N ALA A 84 12.12 7.79 19.78
CA ALA A 84 13.33 7.99 20.58
C ALA A 84 13.56 9.45 21.04
N GLN A 85 12.80 10.41 20.50
CA GLN A 85 12.87 11.82 20.88
C GLN A 85 11.78 12.21 21.90
N LEU A 86 10.81 11.32 22.17
CA LEU A 86 9.73 11.58 23.11
C LEU A 86 10.18 11.23 24.53
N ASP A 87 9.87 12.10 25.49
CA ASP A 87 10.15 11.82 26.91
C ASP A 87 9.20 10.75 27.48
N LYS A 88 7.93 10.79 27.07
CA LYS A 88 6.89 9.86 27.52
C LYS A 88 5.93 9.51 26.39
N THR A 89 5.44 8.27 26.39
CA THR A 89 4.40 7.81 25.47
C THR A 89 3.05 7.72 26.17
N PHE A 90 2.02 8.35 25.60
CA PHE A 90 0.65 8.26 26.12
C PHE A 90 0.01 6.95 25.65
N PRO A 91 -0.83 6.24 26.45
CA PRO A 91 -1.40 6.61 27.76
C PRO A 91 -0.61 6.16 28.99
N THR A 92 0.38 5.29 28.83
CA THR A 92 1.06 4.61 29.95
C THR A 92 2.12 5.49 30.62
N LEU A 93 2.52 6.59 29.98
CA LEU A 93 3.59 7.50 30.42
C LEU A 93 4.95 6.81 30.56
N ASP A 94 5.14 5.70 29.85
CA ASP A 94 6.39 4.97 29.82
C ASP A 94 7.48 5.79 29.12
N CYS A 95 8.71 5.68 29.62
CA CYS A 95 9.89 6.24 28.99
C CYS A 95 10.08 5.62 27.60
N SER A 96 10.37 6.45 26.60
CA SER A 96 10.45 6.03 25.20
C SER A 96 11.79 5.38 24.80
N THR A 97 12.74 5.30 25.73
CA THR A 97 14.12 4.81 25.56
C THR A 97 14.47 3.73 26.55
#